data_AF-X1K4W0-F1
#
_entry.id   AF-X1K4W0-F1
#
_cell.length_a   1.000
_cell.length_b   1.000
_cell.length_c   1.000
_cell.angle_alpha   90.00
_cell.angle_beta   90.00
_cell.angle_gamma   90.00
#
_symmetry.space_group_name_H-M   'P 1'
#
loop_
_entity.id
_entity.type
_entity.pdbx_description
1 polymer ?
#
loop_
_entity_poly.entity_id
_entity_poly.type
_entity_poly.pdbx_seq_one_letter_code
_entity_poly.pdbx_strand_id
1 'polypeptide(L)'
;TTPFNLTMTEIAGTYTCIWTNTSAYDPAFYQITIWAQDENGNVNQSQFIVIRLQDIDPPSVSGITPADLSSYELLASIEINATVSDIPSSTLIVMAKIVNGSDPFNLAMIEIAGTYTCTWTNTSEYDPGFYNLTIWAQDESGNVNQTQYITIKLEDTTAPSVTGITPADLSSYELPLTVEINATVSDVPSSTLIVMAMIVNGSDPFNLAMTEIAGTYTCT
;
A
#
# COMPACT_ATOMS: atom_id res chain seq x y z
N THR A 1 -11.23 33.63 -0.54
CA THR A 1 -11.38 34.03 0.88
C THR A 1 -12.18 35.32 0.98
N THR A 2 -13.05 35.44 1.99
CA THR A 2 -13.75 36.70 2.28
C THR A 2 -12.78 37.70 2.92
N PRO A 3 -12.85 39.00 2.57
CA PRO A 3 -12.05 40.01 3.24
C PRO A 3 -12.34 39.99 4.75
N PHE A 4 -11.30 40.16 5.56
CA PHE A 4 -11.42 40.36 7.00
C PHE A 4 -10.52 41.52 7.43
N ASN A 5 -10.88 42.15 8.54
CA ASN A 5 -10.12 43.26 9.10
C ASN A 5 -9.40 42.79 10.37
N LEU A 6 -8.17 43.25 10.54
CA LEU A 6 -7.43 43.17 11.80
C LEU A 6 -7.36 44.57 12.40
N THR A 7 -7.70 44.71 13.67
CA THR A 7 -7.53 45.97 14.39
C THR A 7 -6.05 46.15 14.72
N MET A 8 -5.52 47.34 14.42
CA MET A 8 -4.15 47.71 14.77
C MET A 8 -4.11 48.50 16.08
N THR A 9 -3.06 48.28 16.86
CA THR A 9 -2.80 48.98 18.12
C THR A 9 -1.63 49.95 17.95
N GLU A 10 -1.81 51.18 18.39
CA GLU A 10 -0.73 52.17 18.42
C GLU A 10 0.24 51.90 19.58
N ILE A 11 1.53 51.84 19.26
CA ILE A 11 2.61 51.73 20.22
C ILE A 11 3.66 52.76 19.82
N ALA A 12 3.84 53.80 20.66
CA ALA A 12 4.82 54.88 20.45
C ALA A 12 4.74 55.52 19.04
N GLY A 13 3.53 55.81 18.55
CA GLY A 13 3.32 56.42 17.23
C GLY A 13 3.35 55.46 16.05
N THR A 14 3.46 54.15 16.27
CA THR A 14 3.40 53.12 15.22
C THR A 14 2.22 52.19 15.45
N TYR A 15 1.38 52.01 14.44
CA TYR A 15 0.29 51.04 14.47
C TYR A 15 0.82 49.65 14.11
N THR A 16 0.49 48.65 14.95
CA THR A 16 0.93 47.26 14.77
C THR A 16 -0.25 46.31 14.90
N CYS A 17 -0.23 45.20 14.16
CA CYS A 17 -1.12 44.07 14.38
C CYS A 17 -0.36 42.77 14.12
N ILE A 18 -0.87 41.67 14.66
CA ILE A 18 -0.34 40.32 14.42
C ILE A 18 -1.45 39.52 13.76
N TRP A 19 -1.18 39.00 12.57
CA TRP A 19 -2.03 37.99 11.96
C TRP A 19 -1.70 36.63 12.57
N THR A 20 -2.56 36.14 13.47
CA THR A 20 -2.44 34.83 14.10
C THR A 20 -3.26 33.77 13.35
N ASN A 21 -2.97 32.49 13.62
CA ASN A 21 -3.70 31.34 13.07
C ASN A 21 -3.70 31.27 11.54
N THR A 22 -2.55 31.57 10.91
CA THR A 22 -2.39 31.54 9.44
C THR A 22 -2.62 30.15 8.84
N SER A 23 -2.50 29.08 9.63
CA SER A 23 -2.80 27.69 9.24
C SER A 23 -4.30 27.42 9.03
N ALA A 24 -5.18 28.33 9.44
CA ALA A 24 -6.62 28.23 9.15
C ALA A 24 -6.98 28.80 7.76
N TYR A 25 -6.00 29.24 6.98
CA TYR A 25 -6.18 29.90 5.70
C TYR A 25 -5.45 29.13 4.59
N ASP A 26 -6.02 29.16 3.40
CA ASP A 26 -5.47 28.47 2.24
C ASP A 26 -4.06 28.98 1.85
N PRO A 27 -3.16 28.11 1.39
CA PRO A 27 -1.90 28.51 0.78
C PRO A 27 -2.14 29.33 -0.50
N ALA A 28 -2.04 30.65 -0.40
CA ALA A 28 -2.35 31.56 -1.51
C ALA A 28 -1.64 32.91 -1.40
N PHE A 29 -1.83 33.76 -2.41
CA PHE A 29 -1.46 35.17 -2.33
C PHE A 29 -2.56 35.99 -1.65
N TYR A 30 -2.18 36.79 -0.66
CA TYR A 30 -3.05 37.69 0.09
C TYR A 30 -2.65 39.14 -0.16
N GLN A 31 -3.65 39.98 -0.40
CA GLN A 31 -3.47 41.42 -0.55
C GLN A 31 -3.84 42.11 0.77
N ILE A 32 -2.92 42.91 1.29
CA ILE A 32 -3.07 43.67 2.52
C ILE A 32 -3.16 45.15 2.15
N THR A 33 -4.19 45.83 2.64
CA THR A 33 -4.29 47.29 2.63
C THR A 33 -4.51 47.76 4.07
N ILE A 34 -3.96 48.93 4.39
CA ILE A 34 -4.16 49.59 5.67
C ILE A 34 -5.01 50.81 5.39
N TRP A 35 -6.10 50.98 6.14
CA TRP A 35 -6.93 52.17 6.06
C TRP A 35 -7.04 52.83 7.44
N ALA A 36 -7.16 54.15 7.43
CA ALA A 36 -7.34 54.96 8.64
C ALA A 36 -8.53 55.89 8.42
N GLN A 37 -9.32 56.11 9.48
CA GLN A 37 -10.46 57.02 9.49
C GLN A 37 -10.31 57.99 10.66
N ASP A 38 -10.51 59.29 10.42
CA ASP A 38 -10.55 60.29 11.48
C ASP A 38 -11.94 60.39 12.15
N GLU A 39 -12.05 61.19 13.22
CA GLU A 39 -13.29 61.37 13.99
C GLU A 39 -14.43 62.01 13.16
N ASN A 40 -14.08 62.73 12.09
CA ASN A 40 -15.02 63.34 11.17
C ASN A 40 -15.44 62.40 10.03
N GLY A 41 -14.88 61.18 10.01
CA GLY A 41 -15.20 60.14 9.06
C GLY A 41 -14.38 60.17 7.77
N ASN A 42 -13.36 61.00 7.66
CA ASN A 42 -12.48 61.04 6.49
C ASN A 42 -11.58 59.80 6.46
N VAL A 43 -11.53 59.10 5.34
CA VAL A 43 -10.80 57.83 5.18
C VAL A 43 -9.63 57.99 4.21
N ASN A 44 -8.48 57.41 4.54
CA ASN A 44 -7.37 57.19 3.61
C ASN A 44 -6.97 55.71 3.61
N GLN A 45 -6.47 55.19 2.48
CA GLN A 45 -6.05 53.80 2.30
C GLN A 45 -4.65 53.73 1.70
N SER A 46 -3.85 52.76 2.13
CA SER A 46 -2.54 52.46 1.54
C SER A 46 -2.68 51.75 0.20
N GLN A 47 -1.57 51.70 -0.55
CA GLN A 47 -1.43 50.72 -1.63
C GLN A 47 -1.49 49.29 -1.08
N PHE A 48 -1.73 48.32 -1.96
CA PHE A 48 -1.70 46.91 -1.61
C PHE A 48 -0.26 46.41 -1.41
N ILE A 49 -0.07 45.65 -0.35
CA ILE A 49 1.08 44.77 -0.15
C ILE A 49 0.59 43.35 -0.45
N VAL A 50 1.36 42.61 -1.25
CA VAL A 50 1.04 41.20 -1.56
C VAL A 50 1.99 40.31 -0.78
N ILE A 51 1.43 39.37 -0.02
CA ILE A 51 2.19 38.31 0.65
C ILE A 51 1.70 36.94 0.17
N ARG A 52 2.52 35.90 0.37
CA ARG A 52 2.14 34.52 0.04
C ARG A 52 2.18 33.68 1.30
N LEU A 53 1.08 32.97 1.57
CA LEU A 53 1.09 31.83 2.48
C LEU A 53 1.42 30.57 1.68
N GLN A 54 2.28 29.73 2.24
CA GLN A 54 2.67 28.45 1.66
C GLN A 54 2.48 27.37 2.71
N ASP A 55 1.99 26.22 2.26
CA ASP A 55 2.13 25.00 3.03
C ASP A 55 3.51 24.39 2.76
N ILE A 56 4.19 24.02 3.82
CA ILE A 56 5.52 23.43 3.79
C ILE A 56 5.61 22.16 4.64
N ASP A 57 4.53 21.82 5.34
CA ASP A 57 4.50 20.70 6.27
C ASP A 57 3.91 19.50 5.52
N PRO A 58 4.56 18.32 5.55
CA PRO A 58 4.00 17.14 4.91
C PRO A 58 2.84 16.55 5.73
N PRO A 59 1.94 15.79 5.07
CA PRO A 59 0.86 15.10 5.76
C PRO A 59 1.36 14.17 6.88
N SER A 60 0.58 14.05 7.95
CA SER A 60 0.83 13.10 9.03
C SER A 60 0.10 11.78 8.78
N VAL A 61 0.82 10.66 8.90
CA VAL A 61 0.24 9.30 8.77
C VAL A 61 0.30 8.58 10.11
N SER A 62 -0.77 7.87 10.46
CA SER A 62 -0.88 7.07 11.69
C SER A 62 -1.90 5.93 11.54
N GLY A 63 -2.10 5.12 12.58
CA GLY A 63 -3.18 4.12 12.62
C GLY A 63 -3.10 3.06 11.52
N ILE A 64 -1.89 2.70 11.08
CA ILE A 64 -1.72 1.75 9.99
C ILE A 64 -2.20 0.37 10.43
N THR A 65 -3.03 -0.26 9.59
CA THR A 65 -3.36 -1.68 9.68
C THR A 65 -3.05 -2.36 8.34
N PRO A 66 -2.67 -3.66 8.30
CA PRO A 66 -2.58 -4.60 9.44
C PRO A 66 -1.53 -4.26 10.50
N ALA A 67 -1.52 -4.98 11.62
CA ALA A 67 -0.46 -4.84 12.61
C ALA A 67 0.88 -5.30 12.03
N ASP A 68 1.98 -4.70 12.49
CA ASP A 68 3.32 -5.11 12.10
C ASP A 68 3.55 -6.61 12.38
N LEU A 69 4.19 -7.28 11.43
CA LEU A 69 4.44 -8.72 11.37
C LEU A 69 3.19 -9.62 11.34
N SER A 70 2.04 -9.09 10.94
CA SER A 70 0.87 -9.92 10.62
C SER A 70 1.20 -10.91 9.51
N SER A 71 0.68 -12.14 9.62
CA SER A 71 0.90 -13.23 8.66
C SER A 71 -0.40 -13.58 7.95
N TYR A 72 -0.31 -13.82 6.65
CA TYR A 72 -1.43 -14.13 5.77
C TYR A 72 -1.10 -15.29 4.86
N GLU A 73 -2.04 -16.21 4.72
CA GLU A 73 -1.98 -17.24 3.70
C GLU A 73 -2.05 -16.62 2.29
N LEU A 74 -1.44 -17.27 1.31
CA LEU A 74 -1.60 -16.89 -0.09
C LEU A 74 -3.07 -17.04 -0.52
N LEU A 75 -3.49 -16.25 -1.50
CA LEU A 75 -4.90 -16.04 -1.90
C LEU A 75 -5.73 -15.19 -0.91
N ALA A 76 -5.20 -14.85 0.27
CA ALA A 76 -5.88 -13.91 1.16
C ALA A 76 -5.97 -12.52 0.51
N SER A 77 -7.13 -11.87 0.70
CA SER A 77 -7.26 -10.44 0.45
C SER A 77 -6.86 -9.68 1.70
N ILE A 78 -5.89 -8.78 1.58
CA ILE A 78 -5.33 -8.04 2.71
C ILE A 78 -5.82 -6.60 2.61
N GLU A 79 -6.64 -6.19 3.57
CA GLU A 79 -7.07 -4.80 3.71
C GLU A 79 -5.97 -4.00 4.42
N ILE A 80 -5.61 -2.85 3.83
CA ILE A 80 -4.61 -1.94 4.35
C ILE A 80 -5.32 -0.63 4.65
N ASN A 81 -5.22 -0.15 5.89
CA ASN A 81 -5.84 1.09 6.31
C ASN A 81 -4.81 2.03 6.95
N ALA A 82 -5.04 3.33 6.84
CA ALA A 82 -4.25 4.35 7.52
C ALA A 82 -5.11 5.60 7.80
N THR A 83 -4.79 6.30 8.89
CA THR A 83 -5.29 7.65 9.14
C THR A 83 -4.27 8.65 8.63
N VAL A 84 -4.70 9.52 7.72
CA VAL A 84 -3.85 10.59 7.16
C VAL A 84 -4.53 11.92 7.41
N SER A 85 -3.76 12.90 7.90
CA SER A 85 -4.25 14.25 8.21
C SER A 85 -3.23 15.29 7.81
N ASP A 86 -3.69 16.48 7.43
CA ASP A 86 -2.84 17.56 6.96
C ASP A 86 -3.35 18.93 7.40
N ILE A 87 -2.46 19.90 7.57
CA ILE A 87 -2.78 21.26 8.04
C ILE A 87 -1.95 22.29 7.27
N PRO A 88 -2.58 23.27 6.57
CA PRO A 88 -4.02 23.44 6.38
C PRO A 88 -4.67 22.25 5.66
N SER A 89 -5.98 22.05 5.87
CA SER A 89 -6.69 20.94 5.22
C SER A 89 -6.56 21.04 3.71
N SER A 90 -6.00 20.01 3.09
CA SER A 90 -5.71 19.96 1.66
C SER A 90 -6.29 18.69 1.02
N THR A 91 -6.31 18.65 -0.32
CA THR A 91 -6.58 17.39 -1.04
C THR A 91 -5.33 16.51 -0.99
N LEU A 92 -5.49 15.25 -0.59
CA LEU A 92 -4.38 14.32 -0.42
C LEU A 92 -4.36 13.24 -1.50
N ILE A 93 -3.16 12.86 -1.93
CA ILE A 93 -2.90 11.63 -2.66
C ILE A 93 -2.26 10.65 -1.68
N VAL A 94 -2.89 9.49 -1.46
CA VAL A 94 -2.39 8.47 -0.53
C VAL A 94 -2.23 7.14 -1.26
N MET A 95 -1.07 6.52 -1.08
CA MET A 95 -0.68 5.25 -1.70
C MET A 95 -0.11 4.31 -0.63
N ALA A 96 -0.43 3.02 -0.71
CA ALA A 96 0.33 1.98 -0.03
C ALA A 96 1.39 1.46 -1.00
N LYS A 97 2.67 1.70 -0.69
CA LYS A 97 3.81 1.14 -1.41
C LYS A 97 4.20 -0.19 -0.78
N ILE A 98 4.15 -1.26 -1.54
CA ILE A 98 4.48 -2.62 -1.09
C ILE A 98 5.79 -3.07 -1.74
N VAL A 99 6.71 -3.56 -0.92
CA VAL A 99 8.06 -3.93 -1.35
C VAL A 99 8.44 -5.30 -0.79
N ASN A 100 8.75 -6.25 -1.67
CA ASN A 100 9.50 -7.47 -1.34
C ASN A 100 10.66 -7.58 -2.33
N GLY A 101 11.88 -7.27 -1.88
CA GLY A 101 13.05 -7.24 -2.73
C GLY A 101 13.06 -6.07 -3.72
N SER A 102 13.30 -6.34 -5.01
CA SER A 102 13.61 -5.33 -6.04
C SER A 102 12.40 -4.78 -6.80
N ASP A 103 11.25 -5.41 -6.72
CA ASP A 103 10.07 -5.09 -7.55
C ASP A 103 8.92 -4.53 -6.69
N PRO A 104 8.97 -3.24 -6.34
CA PRO A 104 7.90 -2.61 -5.58
C PRO A 104 6.68 -2.31 -6.46
N PHE A 105 5.50 -2.33 -5.85
CA PHE A 105 4.26 -1.84 -6.47
C PHE A 105 3.49 -0.93 -5.50
N ASN A 106 2.54 -0.17 -6.04
CA ASN A 106 1.72 0.76 -5.26
C ASN A 106 0.24 0.45 -5.43
N LEU A 107 -0.52 0.61 -4.36
CA LEU A 107 -1.98 0.59 -4.37
C LEU A 107 -2.49 1.96 -3.95
N ALA A 108 -3.37 2.55 -4.77
CA ALA A 108 -4.05 3.78 -4.41
C ALA A 108 -5.03 3.54 -3.27
N MET A 109 -5.00 4.44 -2.28
CA MET A 109 -5.91 4.39 -1.14
C MET A 109 -7.04 5.40 -1.31
N ILE A 110 -8.24 5.02 -0.88
CA ILE A 110 -9.44 5.85 -0.95
C ILE A 110 -9.87 6.19 0.47
N GLU A 111 -10.23 7.44 0.71
CA GLU A 111 -10.77 7.86 2.00
C GLU A 111 -12.23 7.40 2.15
N ILE A 112 -12.49 6.63 3.21
CA ILE A 112 -13.83 6.21 3.61
C ILE A 112 -14.00 6.56 5.09
N ALA A 113 -14.93 7.46 5.39
CA ALA A 113 -15.25 7.89 6.75
C ALA A 113 -14.02 8.32 7.59
N GLY A 114 -13.07 9.05 6.98
CA GLY A 114 -11.86 9.56 7.66
C GLY A 114 -10.69 8.57 7.74
N THR A 115 -10.79 7.42 7.08
CA THR A 115 -9.70 6.43 6.99
C THR A 115 -9.38 6.15 5.53
N TYR A 116 -8.11 6.20 5.16
CA TYR A 116 -7.64 5.79 3.84
C TYR A 116 -7.53 4.28 3.81
N THR A 117 -8.13 3.64 2.81
CA THR A 117 -8.16 2.18 2.67
C THR A 117 -7.82 1.72 1.25
N CYS A 118 -7.15 0.58 1.14
CA CYS A 118 -7.03 -0.20 -0.09
C CYS A 118 -7.00 -1.69 0.22
N THR A 119 -7.16 -2.54 -0.80
CA THR A 119 -7.10 -3.99 -0.64
C THR A 119 -6.10 -4.58 -1.61
N TRP A 120 -5.18 -5.39 -1.10
CA TRP A 120 -4.31 -6.23 -1.90
C TRP A 120 -4.99 -7.59 -2.13
N THR A 121 -5.46 -7.83 -3.35
CA THR A 121 -6.34 -8.98 -3.68
C THR A 121 -5.66 -10.11 -4.45
N ASN A 122 -4.57 -9.82 -5.16
CA ASN A 122 -3.84 -10.77 -6.01
C ASN A 122 -2.59 -11.33 -5.32
N THR A 123 -2.66 -11.65 -4.02
CA THR A 123 -1.52 -12.16 -3.25
C THR A 123 -0.95 -13.47 -3.81
N SER A 124 -1.75 -14.27 -4.53
CA SER A 124 -1.31 -15.50 -5.21
C SER A 124 -0.36 -15.30 -6.38
N GLU A 125 -0.21 -14.08 -6.88
CA GLU A 125 0.75 -13.74 -7.94
C GLU A 125 2.16 -13.48 -7.38
N TYR A 126 2.32 -13.57 -6.05
CA TYR A 126 3.53 -13.22 -5.34
C TYR A 126 4.05 -14.40 -4.53
N ASP A 127 5.37 -14.46 -4.36
CA ASP A 127 6.02 -15.52 -3.58
C ASP A 127 5.81 -15.33 -2.07
N PRO A 128 5.81 -16.42 -1.28
CA PRO A 128 5.91 -16.34 0.18
C PRO A 128 7.12 -15.50 0.61
N GLY A 129 6.95 -14.68 1.64
CA GLY A 129 8.01 -13.82 2.12
C GLY A 129 7.53 -12.63 2.92
N PHE A 130 8.47 -11.76 3.28
CA PHE A 130 8.19 -10.52 3.99
C PHE A 130 8.00 -9.37 3.02
N TYR A 131 6.94 -8.60 3.23
CA TYR A 131 6.58 -7.44 2.43
C TYR A 131 6.54 -6.21 3.32
N ASN A 132 7.33 -5.19 2.99
CA ASN A 132 7.29 -3.89 3.66
C ASN A 132 6.21 -3.03 3.00
N LEU A 133 5.23 -2.60 3.78
CA LEU A 133 4.17 -1.69 3.39
C LEU A 133 4.49 -0.31 3.94
N THR A 134 4.79 0.64 3.06
CA THR A 134 4.99 2.05 3.40
C THR A 134 3.79 2.85 2.96
N ILE A 135 3.19 3.61 3.86
CA ILE A 135 2.13 4.55 3.48
C ILE A 135 2.80 5.85 3.02
N TRP A 136 2.53 6.20 1.78
CA TRP A 136 3.00 7.41 1.13
C TRP A 136 1.83 8.38 0.97
N ALA A 137 1.96 9.59 1.49
CA ALA A 137 0.94 10.64 1.42
C ALA A 137 1.56 11.93 0.88
N GLN A 138 0.88 12.58 -0.05
CA GLN A 138 1.27 13.84 -0.65
C GLN A 138 0.11 14.84 -0.61
N ASP A 139 0.39 16.08 -0.19
CA ASP A 139 -0.58 17.18 -0.23
C ASP A 139 -0.61 17.91 -1.59
N GLU A 140 -1.52 18.87 -1.74
CA GLU A 140 -1.65 19.70 -2.94
C GLU A 140 -0.45 20.64 -3.18
N SER A 141 0.30 20.98 -2.13
CA SER A 141 1.52 21.80 -2.21
C SER A 141 2.75 21.00 -2.61
N GLY A 142 2.62 19.67 -2.68
CA GLY A 142 3.66 18.72 -3.05
C GLY A 142 4.52 18.23 -1.90
N ASN A 143 4.18 18.53 -0.63
CA ASN A 143 4.90 17.98 0.52
C ASN A 143 4.53 16.50 0.70
N VAL A 144 5.50 15.69 1.09
CA VAL A 144 5.39 14.21 1.08
C VAL A 144 5.79 13.63 2.43
N ASN A 145 4.98 12.71 2.94
CA ASN A 145 5.36 11.78 4.00
C ASN A 145 5.37 10.34 3.49
N GLN A 146 6.44 9.62 3.82
CA GLN A 146 6.64 8.20 3.49
C GLN A 146 7.43 7.47 4.58
N THR A 147 7.29 7.92 5.83
CA THR A 147 8.14 7.47 6.93
C THR A 147 7.51 6.37 7.77
N GLN A 148 6.18 6.21 7.71
CA GLN A 148 5.46 5.17 8.44
C GLN A 148 5.35 3.92 7.57
N TYR A 149 5.80 2.80 8.12
CA TYR A 149 5.75 1.50 7.46
C TYR A 149 5.45 0.38 8.46
N ILE A 150 4.94 -0.72 7.93
CA ILE A 150 4.80 -2.01 8.62
C ILE A 150 5.41 -3.09 7.72
N THR A 151 5.66 -4.26 8.29
CA THR A 151 6.03 -5.47 7.56
C THR A 151 4.92 -6.49 7.71
N ILE A 152 4.55 -7.20 6.65
CA ILE A 152 3.66 -8.37 6.74
C ILE A 152 4.36 -9.59 6.14
N LYS A 153 3.88 -10.77 6.47
CA LYS A 153 4.37 -12.03 5.93
C LYS A 153 3.29 -12.69 5.08
N LEU A 154 3.62 -13.01 3.83
CA LEU A 154 2.87 -13.98 3.05
C LEU A 154 3.47 -15.36 3.29
N GLU A 155 2.63 -16.34 3.55
CA GLU A 155 3.03 -17.73 3.73
C GLU A 155 2.16 -18.68 2.93
N ASP A 156 2.78 -19.81 2.56
CA ASP A 156 2.10 -20.93 1.95
C ASP A 156 2.03 -22.04 2.99
N THR A 157 0.81 -22.32 3.47
CA THR A 157 0.54 -23.44 4.38
C THR A 157 -0.35 -24.51 3.74
N THR A 158 -0.69 -24.33 2.46
CA THR A 158 -1.54 -25.25 1.73
C THR A 158 -0.68 -26.36 1.10
N ALA A 159 -1.05 -27.62 1.32
CA ALA A 159 -0.31 -28.72 0.71
C ALA A 159 -0.69 -28.90 -0.78
N PRO A 160 0.26 -29.33 -1.64
CA PRO A 160 -0.05 -29.71 -3.01
C PRO A 160 -1.11 -30.80 -3.10
N SER A 161 -1.96 -30.74 -4.12
CA SER A 161 -2.96 -31.76 -4.43
C SER A 161 -2.49 -32.66 -5.57
N VAL A 162 -2.61 -33.98 -5.40
CA VAL A 162 -2.25 -35.00 -6.41
C VAL A 162 -3.51 -35.71 -6.89
N THR A 163 -3.71 -35.73 -8.20
CA THR A 163 -4.88 -36.29 -8.89
C THR A 163 -4.47 -36.96 -10.21
N GLY A 164 -5.42 -37.46 -11.00
CA GLY A 164 -5.16 -37.90 -12.37
C GLY A 164 -4.15 -39.05 -12.50
N ILE A 165 -4.05 -39.88 -11.47
CA ILE A 165 -3.01 -40.91 -11.37
C ILE A 165 -3.27 -42.00 -12.42
N THR A 166 -2.24 -42.31 -13.21
CA THR A 166 -2.20 -43.49 -14.08
C THR A 166 -0.89 -44.24 -13.89
N PRO A 167 -0.85 -45.58 -14.04
CA PRO A 167 -1.96 -46.47 -14.41
C PRO A 167 -3.08 -46.54 -13.37
N ALA A 168 -4.26 -47.01 -13.78
CA ALA A 168 -5.34 -47.29 -12.84
C ALA A 168 -4.94 -48.45 -11.90
N ASP A 169 -5.51 -48.46 -10.70
CA ASP A 169 -5.28 -49.54 -9.74
C ASP A 169 -5.58 -50.91 -10.36
N LEU A 170 -4.75 -51.90 -10.03
CA LEU A 170 -4.79 -53.27 -10.54
C LEU A 170 -4.60 -53.43 -12.06
N SER A 171 -4.01 -52.45 -12.76
CA SER A 171 -3.60 -52.61 -14.15
C SER A 171 -2.51 -53.70 -14.29
N SER A 172 -2.60 -54.52 -15.33
CA SER A 172 -1.63 -55.59 -15.63
C SER A 172 -0.91 -55.36 -16.95
N TYR A 173 0.39 -55.64 -16.97
CA TYR A 173 1.25 -55.44 -18.13
C TYR A 173 2.05 -56.70 -18.45
N GLU A 174 2.18 -57.03 -19.74
CA GLU A 174 3.02 -58.14 -20.21
C GLU A 174 4.49 -57.71 -20.30
N LEU A 175 5.41 -58.61 -19.95
CA LEU A 175 6.85 -58.33 -20.02
C LEU A 175 7.43 -58.70 -21.39
N PRO A 176 8.39 -57.92 -21.95
CA PRO A 176 8.93 -56.66 -21.43
C PRO A 176 8.13 -55.45 -21.90
N LEU A 177 7.71 -54.59 -20.97
CA LEU A 177 7.05 -53.33 -21.27
C LEU A 177 7.56 -52.23 -20.33
N THR A 178 7.70 -51.02 -20.86
CA THR A 178 7.87 -49.81 -20.08
C THR A 178 6.50 -49.34 -19.57
N VAL A 179 6.36 -49.17 -18.27
CA VAL A 179 5.13 -48.65 -17.66
C VAL A 179 5.33 -47.16 -17.42
N GLU A 180 4.52 -46.34 -18.08
CA GLU A 180 4.47 -44.90 -17.82
C GLU A 180 3.57 -44.62 -16.61
N ILE A 181 4.05 -43.81 -15.68
CA ILE A 181 3.32 -43.36 -14.51
C ILE A 181 3.07 -41.87 -14.66
N ASN A 182 1.81 -41.46 -14.59
CA ASN A 182 1.42 -40.07 -14.68
C ASN A 182 0.62 -39.61 -13.47
N ALA A 183 0.74 -38.35 -13.10
CA ALA A 183 -0.12 -37.68 -12.12
C ALA A 183 -0.29 -36.20 -12.46
N THR A 184 -1.44 -35.63 -12.11
CA THR A 184 -1.65 -34.17 -12.13
C THR A 184 -1.43 -33.62 -10.73
N VAL A 185 -0.48 -32.70 -10.58
CA VAL A 185 -0.16 -32.05 -9.30
C VAL A 185 -0.45 -30.56 -9.42
N SER A 186 -1.18 -30.01 -8.46
CA SER A 186 -1.51 -28.58 -8.41
C SER A 186 -1.21 -27.99 -7.04
N ASP A 187 -0.63 -26.79 -7.02
CA ASP A 187 -0.30 -26.04 -5.80
C ASP A 187 -0.37 -24.52 -6.05
N VAL A 188 -0.65 -23.71 -5.02
CA VAL A 188 -0.77 -22.25 -5.15
C VAL A 188 -0.11 -21.52 -3.97
N PRO A 189 0.81 -20.58 -4.23
CA PRO A 189 1.36 -20.19 -5.53
C PRO A 189 2.28 -21.30 -6.06
N SER A 190 2.51 -21.32 -7.38
CA SER A 190 3.34 -22.35 -7.99
C SER A 190 4.81 -22.18 -7.59
N SER A 191 5.18 -22.71 -6.43
CA SER A 191 6.57 -22.85 -6.04
C SER A 191 7.22 -24.02 -6.80
N THR A 192 8.52 -24.21 -6.61
CA THR A 192 9.22 -25.36 -7.20
C THR A 192 8.72 -26.64 -6.54
N LEU A 193 7.94 -27.44 -7.27
CA LEU A 193 7.45 -28.73 -6.81
C LEU A 193 8.47 -29.84 -7.07
N ILE A 194 8.64 -30.72 -6.08
CA ILE A 194 9.34 -31.99 -6.24
C ILE A 194 8.29 -33.10 -6.24
N VAL A 195 8.11 -33.75 -7.39
CA VAL A 195 7.14 -34.84 -7.56
C VAL A 195 7.88 -36.15 -7.79
N MET A 196 7.59 -37.14 -6.95
CA MET A 196 8.25 -38.45 -6.96
C MET A 196 7.21 -39.57 -6.99
N ALA A 197 7.48 -40.60 -7.77
CA ALA A 197 6.73 -41.86 -7.72
C ALA A 197 7.54 -42.90 -6.93
N MET A 198 6.99 -43.40 -5.83
CA MET A 198 7.58 -44.49 -5.05
C MET A 198 7.09 -45.83 -5.57
N ILE A 199 8.01 -46.69 -6.02
CA ILE A 199 7.72 -48.04 -6.50
C ILE A 199 8.09 -49.04 -5.41
N VAL A 200 7.15 -49.93 -5.08
CA VAL A 200 7.31 -50.91 -4.00
C VAL A 200 7.04 -52.32 -4.52
N ASN A 201 8.01 -53.21 -4.35
CA ASN A 201 7.84 -54.64 -4.52
C ASN A 201 8.50 -55.37 -3.33
N GLY A 202 7.72 -55.69 -2.30
CA GLY A 202 8.26 -56.23 -1.05
C GLY A 202 8.93 -55.16 -0.18
N SER A 203 10.15 -55.42 0.30
CA SER A 203 10.84 -54.56 1.29
C SER A 203 11.69 -53.44 0.72
N ASP A 204 11.93 -53.43 -0.59
CA ASP A 204 12.98 -52.60 -1.20
C ASP A 204 12.35 -51.58 -2.16
N PRO A 205 11.84 -50.45 -1.63
CA PRO A 205 11.27 -49.41 -2.47
C PRO A 205 12.34 -48.55 -3.14
N PHE A 206 11.99 -47.97 -4.30
CA PHE A 206 12.79 -46.94 -4.96
C PHE A 206 11.91 -45.80 -5.45
N ASN A 207 12.50 -44.63 -5.68
CA ASN A 207 11.79 -43.45 -6.16
C ASN A 207 12.23 -43.10 -7.59
N LEU A 208 11.26 -42.71 -8.41
CA LEU A 208 11.48 -42.07 -9.70
C LEU A 208 11.09 -40.61 -9.60
N ALA A 209 11.97 -39.72 -10.08
CA ALA A 209 11.63 -38.31 -10.23
C ALA A 209 10.68 -38.15 -11.42
N MET A 210 9.59 -37.42 -11.21
CA MET A 210 8.62 -37.15 -12.27
C MET A 210 8.91 -35.79 -12.90
N THR A 211 8.75 -35.70 -14.21
CA THR A 211 8.94 -34.46 -14.97
C THR A 211 7.59 -33.95 -15.46
N GLU A 212 7.34 -32.66 -15.33
CA GLU A 212 6.11 -32.06 -15.84
C GLU A 212 6.18 -31.92 -17.38
N ILE A 213 5.15 -32.46 -18.05
CA ILE A 213 4.91 -32.32 -19.49
C ILE A 213 3.45 -31.88 -19.66
N ALA A 214 3.25 -30.64 -20.12
CA ALA A 214 1.93 -30.06 -20.39
C ALA A 214 0.92 -30.20 -19.22
N GLY A 215 1.36 -29.91 -17.98
CA GLY A 215 0.52 -29.97 -16.78
C GLY A 215 0.35 -31.37 -16.16
N THR A 216 1.04 -32.37 -16.70
CA THR A 216 1.06 -33.75 -16.17
C THR A 216 2.48 -34.15 -15.82
N TYR A 217 2.71 -34.61 -14.60
CA TYR A 217 3.98 -35.17 -14.18
C TYR A 217 4.08 -36.62 -14.65
N THR A 218 5.16 -36.98 -15.35
CA THR A 218 5.40 -38.32 -15.90
C THR A 218 6.76 -38.89 -15.52
N CYS A 219 6.85 -40.21 -15.35
CA CYS A 219 8.10 -40.98 -15.29
C CYS A 219 7.91 -42.39 -15.89
N THR A 220 9.03 -43.05 -16.24
CA THR A 220 9.08 -44.42 -16.82
C THR A 220 10.14 -45.29 -16.17
#